data_AF-A0A8T5KWZ1-F1
#
_entry.id   AF-A0A8T5KWZ1-F1
#
_cell.length_a   1.000
_cell.length_b   1.000
_cell.length_c   1.000
_cell.angle_alpha   90.00
_cell.angle_beta   90.00
_cell.angle_gamma   90.00
#
_symmetry.space_group_name_H-M   'P 1'
#
loop_
_entity.id
_entity.type
_entity.pdbx_description
1 polymer ?
#
loop_
_entity_poly.entity_id
_entity_poly.type
_entity_poly.pdbx_seq_one_letter_code
_entity_poly.pdbx_strand_id
1 'polypeptide(L)'
;MLKKDKIVEKDVGYAEDSFALLKQSMGQEEHFLGNFIDSKSEKDLKKLNEARNIRTELLNSIIEVMGIELKGQNWCILKHVCATAMHTQELINRCSMMGLTKIASRLAECHKLLYLNYLELLGINENNISNKTSA
;
A
#
# COMPACT_ATOMS: atom_id res chain seq x y z
N MET A 1 17.39 -16.39 25.07
CA MET A 1 16.78 -17.02 23.88
C MET A 1 15.84 -16.01 23.25
N LEU A 2 16.26 -15.38 22.15
CA LEU A 2 15.31 -14.68 21.28
C LEU A 2 14.33 -15.73 20.78
N LYS A 3 13.03 -15.53 21.03
CA LYS A 3 11.98 -16.39 20.46
C LYS A 3 12.18 -16.38 18.95
N LYS A 4 12.29 -17.56 18.32
CA LYS A 4 12.28 -17.72 16.85
C LYS A 4 11.30 -16.72 16.26
N ASP A 5 11.77 -15.87 15.36
CA ASP A 5 10.99 -14.81 14.73
C ASP A 5 9.65 -15.38 14.30
N LYS A 6 8.59 -14.93 14.98
CA LYS A 6 7.26 -15.48 14.80
C LYS A 6 6.70 -14.82 13.55
N ILE A 7 6.84 -15.50 12.41
CA ILE A 7 6.16 -15.13 11.16
C ILE A 7 4.67 -14.93 11.50
N VAL A 8 4.17 -13.73 11.21
CA VAL A 8 2.81 -13.33 11.54
C VAL A 8 1.92 -13.78 10.38
N GLU A 9 1.81 -15.10 10.20
CA GLU A 9 1.12 -15.67 9.05
C GLU A 9 -0.37 -15.26 9.10
N LYS A 10 -0.80 -14.49 8.10
CA LYS A 10 -2.20 -14.13 7.80
C LYS A 10 -2.89 -13.28 8.88
N ASP A 11 -2.15 -12.35 9.48
CA ASP A 11 -2.70 -11.32 10.37
C ASP A 11 -3.23 -10.14 9.55
N VAL A 12 -4.55 -9.95 9.63
CA VAL A 12 -5.25 -8.89 8.89
C VAL A 12 -4.87 -7.51 9.41
N GLY A 13 -4.61 -7.36 10.71
CA GLY A 13 -4.20 -6.07 11.29
C GLY A 13 -2.83 -5.64 10.79
N TYR A 14 -1.87 -6.59 10.73
CA TYR A 14 -0.58 -6.30 10.09
C TYR A 14 -0.76 -5.92 8.63
N ALA A 15 -1.63 -6.62 7.89
CA ALA A 15 -1.92 -6.31 6.49
C ALA A 15 -2.57 -4.93 6.31
N GLU A 16 -3.45 -4.51 7.22
CA GLU A 16 -4.06 -3.18 7.21
C GLU A 16 -3.02 -2.08 7.43
N ASP A 17 -2.17 -2.25 8.45
CA ASP A 17 -1.09 -1.32 8.75
C ASP A 17 -0.09 -1.23 7.59
N SER A 18 0.27 -2.37 6.99
CA SER A 18 1.20 -2.43 5.86
C SER A 18 0.59 -1.84 4.59
N PHE A 19 -0.72 -2.00 4.36
CA PHE A 19 -1.42 -1.35 3.26
C PHE A 19 -1.38 0.17 3.39
N ALA A 20 -1.66 0.71 4.58
CA ALA A 20 -1.58 2.14 4.84
C ALA A 20 -0.15 2.67 4.69
N LEU A 21 0.84 1.97 5.26
CA LEU A 21 2.25 2.33 5.20
C LEU A 21 2.78 2.38 3.76
N LEU A 22 2.47 1.36 2.94
CA LEU A 22 2.87 1.33 1.55
C LEU A 22 2.24 2.49 0.77
N LYS A 23 0.95 2.78 0.97
CA LYS A 23 0.32 3.97 0.34
C LYS A 23 1.08 5.25 0.66
N GLN A 24 1.40 5.48 1.94
CA GLN A 24 2.15 6.68 2.34
C GLN A 24 3.55 6.75 1.71
N SER A 25 4.25 5.61 1.60
CA SER A 25 5.55 5.59 0.93
C SER A 25 5.46 5.93 -0.56
N MET A 26 4.37 5.54 -1.27
CA MET A 26 4.14 5.96 -2.66
C MET A 26 3.90 7.46 -2.73
N GLY A 27 3.06 8.00 -1.83
CA GLY A 27 2.77 9.43 -1.79
C GLY A 27 4.02 10.27 -1.60
N GLN A 28 4.99 9.78 -0.80
CA GLN A 28 6.28 10.44 -0.65
C GLN A 28 7.11 10.45 -1.95
N GLU A 29 7.15 9.33 -2.69
CA GLU A 29 7.78 9.29 -4.02
C GLU A 29 7.13 10.29 -4.98
N GLU A 30 5.80 10.34 -5.02
CA GLU A 30 5.05 11.25 -5.89
C GLU A 30 5.29 12.72 -5.54
N HIS A 31 5.36 13.07 -4.25
CA HIS A 31 5.69 14.42 -3.84
C HIS A 31 7.08 14.85 -4.33
N PHE A 32 8.10 14.00 -4.19
CA PHE A 32 9.44 14.32 -4.68
C PHE A 32 9.51 14.35 -6.21
N LEU A 33 8.80 13.45 -6.89
CA LEU A 33 8.69 13.49 -8.34
C LEU A 33 8.00 14.77 -8.82
N GLY A 34 6.90 15.17 -8.19
CA GLY A 34 6.17 16.40 -8.49
C GLY A 34 7.05 17.64 -8.29
N ASN A 35 7.75 17.71 -7.14
CA ASN A 35 8.70 18.79 -6.88
C ASN A 35 9.81 18.84 -7.92
N PHE A 36 10.37 17.69 -8.32
CA PHE A 36 11.37 17.66 -9.38
C PHE A 36 10.80 18.11 -10.73
N ILE A 37 9.57 17.70 -11.09
CA ILE A 37 8.92 18.12 -12.33
C ILE A 37 8.80 19.64 -12.38
N ASP A 38 8.46 20.28 -11.25
CA ASP A 38 8.31 21.73 -11.13
C ASP A 38 9.66 22.47 -11.05
N SER A 39 10.51 22.08 -10.09
CA SER A 39 11.74 22.81 -9.74
C SER A 39 12.97 22.44 -10.58
N LYS A 40 12.94 21.26 -11.23
CA LYS A 40 14.09 20.59 -11.87
C LYS A 40 15.30 20.41 -10.95
N SER A 41 15.13 20.42 -9.63
CA SER A 41 16.22 20.31 -8.67
C SER A 41 16.78 18.89 -8.57
N GLU A 42 18.09 18.72 -8.72
CA GLU A 42 18.78 17.45 -8.45
C GLU A 42 18.58 16.94 -7.01
N LYS A 43 18.37 17.86 -6.06
CA LYS A 43 18.05 17.51 -4.68
C LYS A 43 16.75 16.70 -4.57
N ASP A 44 15.75 17.03 -5.38
CA ASP A 44 14.47 16.31 -5.40
C ASP A 44 14.62 14.95 -6.07
N LEU A 45 15.47 14.81 -7.10
CA LEU A 45 15.84 13.50 -7.65
C LEU A 45 16.53 12.61 -6.62
N LYS A 46 17.45 13.16 -5.82
CA LYS A 46 18.12 12.41 -4.76
C LYS A 46 17.09 11.91 -3.72
N LYS A 47 16.19 12.78 -3.27
CA LYS A 47 15.12 12.41 -2.32
C LYS A 47 14.15 11.39 -2.90
N LEU A 48 13.81 11.49 -4.19
CA LEU A 48 12.98 10.50 -4.89
C LEU A 48 13.63 9.11 -4.85
N ASN A 49 14.94 9.02 -5.08
CA ASN A 49 15.67 7.76 -5.01
C ASN A 49 15.75 7.23 -3.57
N GLU A 50 15.95 8.09 -2.58
CA GLU A 50 15.91 7.72 -1.16
C GLU A 50 14.53 7.16 -0.77
N ALA A 51 13.44 7.81 -1.18
CA ALA A 51 12.07 7.33 -0.95
C ALA A 51 11.82 5.96 -1.61
N ARG A 52 12.31 5.75 -2.84
CA ARG A 52 12.22 4.45 -3.54
C ARG A 52 12.96 3.34 -2.83
N ASN A 53 14.11 3.64 -2.22
CA ASN A 53 14.87 2.68 -1.42
C ASN A 53 14.08 2.33 -0.16
N ILE A 54 13.56 3.32 0.57
CA ILE A 54 12.71 3.11 1.75
C ILE A 54 11.51 2.23 1.41
N ARG A 55 10.76 2.56 0.34
CA ARG A 55 9.63 1.73 -0.14
C ARG A 55 10.06 0.28 -0.38
N THR A 56 11.22 0.08 -1.01
CA THR A 56 11.71 -1.27 -1.36
C THR A 56 12.01 -2.06 -0.09
N GLU A 57 12.68 -1.46 0.89
CA GLU A 57 12.94 -2.09 2.19
C GLU A 57 11.65 -2.41 2.96
N LEU A 58 10.68 -1.49 2.96
CA LEU A 58 9.37 -1.70 3.57
C LEU A 58 8.64 -2.88 2.93
N LEU A 59 8.61 -2.93 1.60
CA LEU A 59 7.97 -4.02 0.86
C LEU A 59 8.64 -5.37 1.18
N ASN A 60 9.97 -5.43 1.15
CA ASN A 60 10.73 -6.64 1.51
C ASN A 60 10.40 -7.11 2.93
N SER A 61 10.37 -6.18 3.88
CA SER A 61 10.02 -6.49 5.29
C SER A 61 8.61 -7.07 5.40
N ILE A 62 7.63 -6.50 4.69
CA ILE A 62 6.25 -7.00 4.68
C ILE A 62 6.20 -8.42 4.10
N ILE A 63 6.90 -8.67 2.99
CA ILE A 63 6.96 -9.99 2.35
C ILE A 63 7.57 -11.03 3.28
N GLU A 64 8.67 -10.68 3.95
CA GLU A 64 9.36 -11.56 4.89
C GLU A 64 8.48 -11.89 6.10
N VAL A 65 7.87 -10.87 6.73
CA VAL A 65 7.00 -11.04 7.91
C VAL A 65 5.75 -11.85 7.59
N MET A 66 5.18 -11.65 6.41
CA MET A 66 3.98 -12.34 5.95
C MET A 66 4.27 -13.73 5.36
N GLY A 67 5.54 -14.10 5.20
CA GLY A 67 5.95 -15.38 4.63
C GLY A 67 5.49 -15.58 3.18
N ILE A 68 5.45 -14.50 2.40
CA ILE A 68 4.92 -14.54 1.03
C ILE A 68 5.99 -15.04 0.08
N GLU A 69 5.72 -16.15 -0.60
CA GLU A 69 6.52 -16.56 -1.76
C GLU A 69 6.17 -15.71 -2.98
N LEU A 70 6.97 -14.66 -3.23
CA LEU A 70 6.82 -13.88 -4.45
C LEU A 70 7.27 -14.70 -5.67
N LYS A 71 6.31 -15.15 -6.48
CA LYS A 71 6.60 -15.68 -7.82
C LYS A 71 6.53 -14.55 -8.84
N GLY A 72 7.59 -14.36 -9.63
CA GLY A 72 7.60 -13.41 -10.76
C GLY A 72 7.46 -11.93 -10.36
N GLN A 73 6.56 -11.20 -11.03
CA GLN A 73 6.37 -9.76 -10.86
C GLN A 73 5.41 -9.36 -9.71
N ASN A 74 5.02 -10.28 -8.82
CA ASN A 74 3.98 -10.03 -7.80
C ASN A 74 4.31 -8.84 -6.86
N TRP A 75 5.59 -8.55 -6.60
CA TRP A 75 6.02 -7.38 -5.83
C TRP A 75 5.64 -6.05 -6.52
N CYS A 76 5.69 -6.02 -7.86
CA CYS A 76 5.34 -4.84 -8.62
C CYS A 76 3.82 -4.62 -8.61
N ILE A 77 3.04 -5.70 -8.54
CA ILE A 77 1.59 -5.64 -8.45
C ILE A 77 1.18 -5.04 -7.09
N LEU A 78 1.79 -5.47 -5.98
CA LEU A 78 1.53 -4.91 -4.65
C LEU A 78 1.69 -3.39 -4.61
N LYS A 79 2.82 -2.86 -5.12
CA LYS A 79 3.01 -1.39 -5.17
C LYS A 79 1.97 -0.68 -6.04
N HIS A 80 1.57 -1.27 -7.17
CA HIS A 80 0.61 -0.66 -8.10
C HIS A 80 -0.81 -0.67 -7.54
N VAL A 81 -1.19 -1.72 -6.81
CA VAL A 81 -2.45 -1.77 -6.05
C VAL A 81 -2.48 -0.69 -4.99
N CYS A 82 -1.41 -0.56 -4.19
CA CYS A 82 -1.32 0.49 -3.17
C CYS A 82 -1.36 1.91 -3.78
N ALA A 83 -0.58 2.18 -4.83
CA ALA A 83 -0.60 3.48 -5.52
C ALA A 83 -2.01 3.82 -6.04
N THR A 84 -2.66 2.86 -6.70
CA THR A 84 -4.03 3.04 -7.23
C THR A 84 -5.02 3.29 -6.10
N ALA A 85 -4.88 2.59 -4.97
CA ALA A 85 -5.73 2.77 -3.80
C ALA A 85 -5.56 4.17 -3.19
N MET A 86 -4.33 4.66 -3.08
CA MET A 86 -4.04 6.00 -2.60
C MET A 86 -4.73 7.06 -3.45
N HIS A 87 -4.54 7.05 -4.78
CA HIS A 87 -5.21 7.99 -5.67
C HIS A 87 -6.73 7.87 -5.65
N THR A 88 -7.25 6.65 -5.56
CA THR A 88 -8.70 6.41 -5.43
C THR A 88 -9.23 7.07 -4.15
N GLN A 89 -8.51 6.95 -3.03
CA GLN A 89 -8.86 7.59 -1.76
C GLN A 89 -8.85 9.12 -1.86
N GLU A 90 -7.87 9.70 -2.55
CA GLU A 90 -7.83 11.16 -2.79
C GLU A 90 -9.01 11.63 -3.64
N LEU A 91 -9.37 10.87 -4.69
CA LEU A 91 -10.54 11.18 -5.52
C LEU A 91 -11.86 11.05 -4.75
N ILE A 92 -12.00 10.06 -3.87
CA ILE A 92 -13.15 9.94 -2.96
C ILE A 92 -13.30 11.23 -2.15
N ASN A 93 -12.22 11.69 -1.52
CA ASN A 93 -12.23 12.91 -0.70
C ASN A 93 -12.60 14.14 -1.53
N ARG A 94 -12.00 14.31 -2.72
CA ARG A 94 -12.32 15.43 -3.61
C ARG A 94 -13.78 15.41 -4.06
N CYS A 95 -14.29 14.27 -4.53
CA CYS A 95 -15.69 14.13 -4.92
C CYS A 95 -16.65 14.38 -3.74
N SER A 96 -16.29 13.93 -2.54
CA SER A 96 -17.06 14.18 -1.31
C SER A 96 -17.15 15.67 -1.00
N MET A 97 -16.02 16.40 -1.04
CA MET A 97 -15.99 17.85 -0.84
C MET A 97 -16.79 18.63 -1.89
N MET A 98 -16.92 18.09 -3.11
CA MET A 98 -17.73 18.68 -4.20
C MET A 98 -19.22 18.32 -4.12
N GLY A 99 -19.65 17.55 -3.11
CA GLY A 99 -21.04 17.08 -2.98
C GLY A 99 -21.42 15.98 -3.96
N LEU A 100 -20.45 15.38 -4.67
CA LEU A 100 -20.65 14.31 -5.65
C LEU A 100 -20.74 12.93 -4.96
N THR A 101 -21.66 12.80 -4.01
CA THR A 101 -21.76 11.64 -3.11
C THR A 101 -21.92 10.30 -3.82
N LYS A 102 -22.71 10.24 -4.90
CA LYS A 102 -22.87 9.01 -5.70
C LYS A 102 -21.56 8.57 -6.36
N ILE A 103 -20.73 9.51 -6.82
CA ILE A 103 -19.42 9.21 -7.43
C ILE A 103 -18.44 8.76 -6.34
N ALA A 104 -18.39 9.48 -5.22
CA ALA A 104 -17.55 9.12 -4.08
C ALA A 104 -17.87 7.71 -3.56
N SER A 105 -19.15 7.34 -3.46
CA SER A 105 -19.59 6.00 -3.07
C SER A 105 -19.13 4.92 -4.05
N ARG A 106 -19.25 5.15 -5.37
CA ARG A 106 -18.73 4.21 -6.38
C ARG A 106 -17.22 4.03 -6.29
N LEU A 107 -16.47 5.11 -6.05
CA LEU A 107 -15.03 5.05 -5.86
C LEU A 107 -14.64 4.33 -4.56
N ALA A 108 -15.43 4.45 -3.49
CA ALA A 108 -15.23 3.72 -2.25
C ALA A 108 -15.32 2.20 -2.46
N GLU A 109 -16.25 1.72 -3.28
CA GLU A 109 -16.30 0.31 -3.67
C GLU A 109 -15.05 -0.11 -4.47
N CYS A 110 -14.55 0.74 -5.37
CA CYS A 110 -13.27 0.47 -6.05
C CYS A 110 -12.10 0.38 -5.06
N HIS A 111 -12.02 1.29 -4.09
CA HIS A 111 -10.98 1.25 -3.05
C HIS A 111 -11.07 -0.04 -2.22
N LYS A 112 -12.29 -0.47 -1.86
CA LYS A 112 -12.52 -1.75 -1.18
C LYS A 112 -11.98 -2.92 -2.00
N LEU A 113 -12.25 -2.98 -3.31
CA LEU A 113 -11.71 -4.02 -4.18
C LEU A 113 -10.17 -4.01 -4.22
N LEU A 114 -9.55 -2.83 -4.25
CA LEU A 114 -8.09 -2.72 -4.21
C LEU A 114 -7.51 -3.25 -2.90
N TYR A 115 -8.17 -2.98 -1.77
CA TYR A 115 -7.77 -3.53 -0.48
C TYR A 115 -7.92 -5.07 -0.44
N LEU A 116 -9.04 -5.60 -0.95
CA LEU A 116 -9.22 -7.06 -1.05
C LEU A 116 -8.18 -7.73 -1.95
N ASN A 117 -7.86 -7.12 -3.10
CA ASN A 117 -6.79 -7.59 -3.97
C ASN A 117 -5.43 -7.56 -3.27
N TYR A 118 -5.18 -6.54 -2.45
CA TYR A 118 -3.96 -6.48 -1.65
C TYR A 118 -3.89 -7.65 -0.67
N LEU A 119 -4.96 -7.93 0.08
CA LEU A 119 -5.02 -9.09 0.98
C LEU A 119 -4.78 -10.41 0.24
N GLU A 120 -5.41 -10.60 -0.93
CA GLU A 120 -5.22 -11.80 -1.75
C GLU A 120 -3.77 -11.97 -2.22
N LEU A 121 -3.11 -10.87 -2.61
CA LEU A 121 -1.68 -10.88 -2.97
C LEU A 121 -0.78 -11.22 -1.79
N LEU A 122 -1.21 -10.94 -0.56
CA LEU A 122 -0.55 -11.40 0.67
C LEU A 122 -0.95 -12.84 1.06
N GLY A 123 -1.77 -13.51 0.26
CA GLY A 123 -2.27 -14.86 0.54
C GLY A 123 -3.34 -14.91 1.63
N ILE A 124 -3.95 -13.78 2.00
CA ILE A 124 -5.04 -13.70 2.97
C ILE A 124 -6.38 -13.88 2.25
N ASN A 125 -7.20 -14.80 2.73
CA ASN A 125 -8.58 -15.01 2.29
C ASN A 125 -9.47 -15.44 3.47
N GLU A 126 -10.79 -15.41 3.27
CA GLU A 126 -11.78 -15.73 4.33
C GLU A 126 -11.56 -17.09 5.00
N ASN A 127 -10.95 -18.05 4.30
CA ASN A 127 -10.73 -19.41 4.80
C ASN A 127 -9.44 -19.54 5.62
N ASN A 128 -8.56 -18.53 5.66
CA ASN A 128 -7.24 -18.64 6.27
C ASN A 128 -6.84 -17.48 7.20
N ILE A 129 -7.78 -16.58 7.52
CA ILE A 129 -7.54 -15.50 8.49
C ILE A 129 -7.27 -16.08 9.88
N SER A 130 -6.10 -15.78 10.44
CA SER A 130 -5.70 -16.22 11.79
C SER A 130 -6.18 -15.25 12.89
N ASN A 131 -6.25 -13.95 12.58
CA ASN A 131 -6.78 -12.89 13.43
C ASN A 131 -7.71 -11.99 12.61
N LYS A 132 -9.00 -11.93 12.97
CA LYS A 132 -9.92 -10.92 12.43
C LYS A 132 -9.75 -9.64 13.25
N THR A 133 -9.31 -8.56 12.63
CA THR A 133 -9.49 -7.23 13.21
C THR A 133 -10.98 -6.88 13.12
N SER A 134 -11.55 -6.42 14.24
CA SER A 134 -12.97 -6.07 14.38
C SER A 134 -13.21 -4.58 14.12
N ALA A 135 -12.40 -3.95 13.26
CA ALA A 135 -12.45 -2.52 12.98
C ALA A 135 -13.42 -2.20 11.84
#